data_AF-A0A933BFN1-F1
#
_entry.id   AF-A0A933BFN1-F1
#
_cell.length_a   1.000
_cell.length_b   1.000
_cell.length_c   1.000
_cell.angle_alpha   90.00
_cell.angle_beta   90.00
_cell.angle_gamma   90.00
#
_symmetry.space_group_name_H-M   'P 1'
#
loop_
_entity.id
_entity.type
_entity.pdbx_description
1 polymer ?
#
loop_
_entity_poly.entity_id
_entity_poly.type
_entity_poly.pdbx_seq_one_letter_code
_entity_poly.pdbx_strand_id
1 'polypeptide(L)'
;MPVDIGSRRLTPTGLPVQVAEIQAGGAMLLQSLVSDNRIAVPPEYPLLTYRESDFETRARAYSRRPKGAEIRSTPRPPKTLAPLIDAMLLAGNRTMRGILRELRRRASAACRGKDLKANVRARMYWLRKRGYRVERLAKDEKGECRPRRIRGLLLVESGCA
;
A
#
# COMPACT_ATOMS: atom_id res chain seq x y z
N MET A 1 -19.43 -15.60 34.58
CA MET A 1 -18.77 -16.88 34.90
C MET A 1 -17.53 -16.55 35.69
N PRO A 2 -17.37 -16.99 36.95
CA PRO A 2 -16.12 -16.78 37.66
C PRO A 2 -14.97 -17.44 36.90
N VAL A 3 -13.87 -16.71 36.77
CA VAL A 3 -12.68 -17.17 36.05
C VAL A 3 -11.62 -17.48 37.09
N ASP A 4 -11.33 -18.77 37.25
CA ASP A 4 -10.33 -19.22 38.22
C ASP A 4 -8.94 -19.23 37.59
N ILE A 5 -7.92 -18.89 38.38
CA ILE A 5 -6.52 -19.01 38.00
C ILE A 5 -6.21 -20.49 37.75
N GLY A 6 -5.50 -20.78 36.67
CA GLY A 6 -5.18 -22.13 36.21
C GLY A 6 -6.26 -22.75 35.31
N SER A 7 -7.44 -22.13 35.17
CA SER A 7 -8.50 -22.65 34.29
C SER A 7 -8.13 -22.53 32.80
N ARG A 8 -8.43 -23.58 32.04
CA ARG A 8 -8.26 -23.62 30.57
C ARG A 8 -9.50 -23.05 29.89
N ARG A 9 -9.28 -22.14 28.95
CA ARG A 9 -10.31 -21.42 28.21
C ARG A 9 -9.92 -21.32 26.73
N LEU A 10 -10.88 -20.91 25.92
CA LEU A 10 -10.67 -20.59 24.51
C LEU A 10 -10.88 -19.11 24.29
N THR A 11 -10.00 -18.47 23.53
CA THR A 11 -10.27 -17.13 23.00
C THR A 11 -11.39 -17.20 21.95
N PRO A 12 -12.00 -16.06 21.55
CA PRO A 12 -12.97 -16.03 20.45
C PRO A 12 -12.39 -16.54 19.12
N THR A 13 -11.08 -16.46 18.95
CA THR A 13 -10.36 -16.99 17.79
C THR A 13 -10.14 -18.51 17.84
N GLY A 14 -10.53 -19.15 18.95
CA GLY A 14 -10.35 -20.58 19.20
C GLY A 14 -8.93 -20.96 19.60
N LEU A 15 -8.15 -20.03 20.18
CA LEU A 15 -6.83 -20.33 20.73
C LEU A 15 -7.00 -20.84 22.17
N PRO A 16 -6.42 -22.01 22.51
CA PRO A 16 -6.44 -22.52 23.87
C PRO A 16 -5.47 -21.72 24.73
N VAL A 17 -6.01 -21.19 25.81
CA VAL A 17 -5.31 -20.34 26.77
C VAL A 17 -5.57 -20.83 28.19
N GLN A 18 -4.60 -20.60 29.07
CA GLN A 18 -4.74 -20.80 30.51
C GLN A 18 -4.67 -19.45 31.20
N VAL A 19 -5.54 -19.24 32.20
CA VAL A 19 -5.49 -18.02 33.02
C VAL A 19 -4.32 -18.16 33.99
N ALA A 20 -3.25 -17.39 33.77
CA ALA A 20 -2.03 -17.50 34.56
C ALA A 20 -2.09 -16.62 35.81
N GLU A 21 -2.66 -15.42 35.69
CA GLU A 21 -2.71 -14.45 36.79
C GLU A 21 -3.91 -13.51 36.60
N ILE A 22 -4.49 -13.08 37.72
CA ILE A 22 -5.46 -11.97 37.76
C ILE A 22 -4.80 -10.88 38.60
N GLN A 23 -4.39 -9.79 37.94
CA GLN A 23 -3.73 -8.68 38.63
C GLN A 23 -4.74 -7.88 39.43
N ALA A 24 -4.32 -7.37 40.59
CA ALA A 24 -5.15 -6.52 41.45
C ALA A 24 -5.64 -5.24 40.75
N GLY A 25 -4.97 -4.82 39.66
CA GLY A 25 -5.34 -3.68 38.81
C GLY A 25 -6.39 -3.99 37.73
N GLY A 26 -7.04 -5.16 37.78
CA GLY A 26 -8.14 -5.54 36.89
C GLY A 26 -7.71 -6.23 35.59
N ALA A 27 -6.41 -6.28 35.25
CA ALA A 27 -5.94 -7.01 34.08
C ALA A 27 -5.80 -8.52 34.35
N MET A 28 -6.23 -9.34 33.39
CA MET A 28 -6.06 -10.79 33.41
C MET A 28 -4.95 -11.20 32.45
N LEU A 29 -4.05 -12.08 32.89
CA LEU A 29 -2.95 -12.58 32.08
C LEU A 29 -3.25 -13.99 31.58
N LEU A 30 -3.31 -14.14 30.26
CA LEU A 30 -3.56 -15.40 29.57
C LEU A 30 -2.26 -15.97 29.02
N GLN A 31 -1.99 -17.23 29.28
CA GLN A 31 -0.90 -17.99 28.67
C GLN A 31 -1.45 -18.87 27.53
N SER A 32 -0.92 -18.70 26.33
CA SER A 32 -1.23 -19.57 25.19
C SER A 32 -0.65 -20.96 25.41
N LEU A 33 -1.47 -22.00 25.30
CA LEU A 33 -1.01 -23.39 25.36
C LEU A 33 -0.32 -23.87 24.07
N VAL A 34 -0.36 -23.05 23.01
CA VAL A 34 0.24 -23.38 21.70
C VAL A 34 1.64 -22.78 21.55
N SER A 35 1.86 -21.60 22.13
CA SER A 35 3.07 -20.81 21.87
C SER A 35 3.78 -20.32 23.13
N ASP A 36 3.26 -20.67 24.31
CA ASP A 36 3.70 -20.18 25.62
C ASP A 36 3.74 -18.65 25.78
N ASN A 37 3.18 -17.92 24.81
CA ASN A 37 3.07 -16.47 24.84
C ASN A 37 2.06 -16.02 25.91
N ARG A 38 2.41 -14.94 26.61
CA ARG A 38 1.59 -14.31 27.64
C ARG A 38 0.93 -13.04 27.08
N ILE A 39 -0.37 -12.91 27.29
CA ILE A 39 -1.18 -11.80 26.78
C ILE A 39 -1.97 -11.22 27.94
N ALA A 40 -1.80 -9.93 28.19
CA ALA A 40 -2.64 -9.18 29.14
C ALA A 40 -3.94 -8.78 28.45
N VAL A 41 -5.07 -9.11 29.04
CA VAL A 41 -6.41 -8.79 28.54
C VAL A 41 -7.26 -8.16 29.65
N PRO A 42 -8.29 -7.37 29.29
CA PRO A 42 -9.30 -6.92 30.24
C PRO A 42 -10.07 -8.09 30.87
N PRO A 43 -10.68 -7.91 32.05
CA PRO A 43 -11.42 -8.95 32.73
C PRO A 43 -12.72 -9.32 32.00
N GLU A 44 -13.29 -8.40 31.20
CA GLU A 44 -14.46 -8.65 30.35
C GLU A 44 -14.12 -9.36 29.03
N TYR A 45 -12.85 -9.76 28.81
CA TYR A 45 -12.46 -10.41 27.57
C TYR A 45 -13.27 -11.70 27.37
N PRO A 46 -13.95 -11.87 26.21
CA PRO A 46 -14.88 -12.98 26.01
C PRO A 46 -14.11 -14.30 25.90
N LEU A 47 -14.04 -15.03 27.01
CA LEU A 47 -13.47 -16.36 27.10
C LEU A 47 -14.55 -17.41 26.98
N LEU A 48 -14.33 -18.36 26.07
CA LEU A 48 -15.18 -19.53 25.87
C LEU A 48 -14.68 -20.69 26.74
N THR A 49 -15.58 -21.59 27.09
CA THR A 49 -15.25 -22.80 27.85
C THR A 49 -14.46 -23.75 26.96
N TYR A 50 -13.30 -24.19 27.45
CA TYR A 50 -12.49 -25.18 26.76
C TYR A 50 -13.13 -26.57 26.89
N ARG A 51 -13.38 -27.25 25.76
CA ARG A 51 -13.70 -28.68 25.71
C ARG A 51 -12.59 -29.41 24.96
N GLU A 52 -12.17 -30.57 25.46
CA GLU A 52 -11.10 -31.37 24.84
C GLU A 52 -11.42 -31.75 23.38
N SER A 53 -12.71 -32.00 23.09
CA SER A 53 -13.22 -32.28 21.74
C SER A 53 -12.99 -31.15 20.73
N ASP A 54 -12.86 -29.89 21.19
CA ASP A 54 -12.67 -28.74 20.30
C ASP A 54 -11.23 -28.64 19.79
N PHE A 55 -10.30 -29.40 20.41
CA PHE A 55 -8.87 -29.37 20.09
C PHE A 55 -8.47 -30.49 19.11
N GLU A 56 -9.13 -31.64 19.14
CA GLU A 56 -8.80 -32.80 18.29
C GLU A 56 -8.95 -32.50 16.79
N THR A 57 -9.74 -31.49 16.40
CA THR A 57 -10.04 -31.23 14.98
C THR A 57 -9.07 -30.29 14.26
N ARG A 58 -8.01 -29.78 14.91
CA ARG A 58 -7.02 -28.88 14.26
C ARG A 58 -5.61 -29.45 14.13
N ALA A 59 -5.42 -30.74 14.38
CA ALA A 59 -4.29 -31.49 13.84
C ALA A 59 -4.44 -31.72 12.32
N ARG A 60 -4.88 -30.71 11.55
CA ARG A 60 -4.43 -30.63 10.16
C ARG A 60 -2.96 -30.29 10.28
N ALA A 61 -2.12 -31.33 10.29
CA ALA A 61 -0.71 -31.21 10.02
C ALA A 61 -0.58 -30.14 8.94
N TYR A 62 0.05 -29.01 9.28
CA TYR A 62 0.26 -27.91 8.35
C TYR A 62 0.59 -28.56 7.02
N SER A 63 -0.32 -28.44 6.03
CA SER A 63 -0.09 -29.05 4.73
C SER A 63 1.30 -28.60 4.35
N ARG A 64 2.21 -29.56 4.14
CA ARG A 64 3.59 -29.27 3.77
C ARG A 64 3.48 -28.22 2.68
N ARG A 65 3.77 -26.96 3.00
CA ARG A 65 3.88 -25.93 1.97
C ARG A 65 4.94 -26.52 1.04
N PRO A 66 4.65 -26.75 -0.24
CA PRO A 66 5.65 -27.25 -1.15
C PRO A 66 6.85 -26.33 -1.01
N LYS A 67 7.96 -26.89 -0.52
CA LYS A 67 9.24 -26.22 -0.34
C LYS A 67 9.74 -25.94 -1.77
N GLY A 68 9.28 -24.85 -2.36
CA GLY A 68 9.41 -24.58 -3.79
C GLY A 68 8.25 -23.86 -4.46
N ALA A 69 7.17 -23.51 -3.76
CA ALA A 69 6.32 -22.42 -4.23
C ALA A 69 7.08 -21.12 -4.01
N GLU A 70 8.00 -20.81 -4.93
CA GLU A 70 8.42 -19.44 -5.17
C GLU A 70 7.14 -18.61 -5.09
N ILE A 71 7.13 -17.66 -4.16
CA ILE A 71 6.21 -16.54 -4.24
C ILE A 71 6.56 -15.95 -5.60
N ARG A 72 5.84 -16.35 -6.65
CA ARG A 72 5.88 -15.67 -7.94
C ARG A 72 5.42 -14.29 -7.58
N SER A 73 6.38 -13.41 -7.29
CA SER A 73 6.13 -12.00 -7.13
C SER A 73 5.29 -11.65 -8.32
N THR A 74 4.02 -11.27 -8.10
CA THR A 74 3.15 -10.81 -9.17
C THR A 74 3.99 -9.86 -10.01
N PRO A 75 4.27 -10.18 -11.29
CA PRO A 75 5.22 -9.40 -12.07
C PRO A 75 4.74 -7.97 -11.99
N ARG A 76 5.55 -7.09 -11.36
CA ARG A 76 5.21 -5.68 -11.27
C ARG A 76 4.88 -5.25 -12.70
N PRO A 77 3.69 -4.67 -12.95
CA PRO A 77 3.33 -4.29 -14.30
C PRO A 77 4.48 -3.47 -14.87
N PRO A 78 4.93 -3.77 -16.11
CA PRO A 78 6.08 -3.09 -16.69
C PRO A 78 5.85 -1.60 -16.52
N LYS A 79 6.84 -0.88 -15.96
CA LYS A 79 6.75 0.58 -15.77
C LYS A 79 6.59 1.21 -17.15
N THR A 80 5.35 1.41 -17.57
CA THR A 80 5.04 1.99 -18.87
C THR A 80 5.44 3.45 -18.83
N LEU A 81 5.96 3.96 -19.95
CA LEU A 81 6.42 5.36 -20.02
C LEU A 81 5.24 6.33 -19.93
N ALA A 82 4.04 5.91 -20.34
CA ALA A 82 2.84 6.75 -20.41
C ALA A 82 2.49 7.45 -19.08
N PRO A 83 2.25 6.75 -17.95
CA PRO A 83 1.92 7.39 -16.68
C PRO A 83 3.00 8.34 -16.19
N LEU A 84 4.28 8.02 -16.45
CA LEU A 84 5.39 8.88 -16.08
C LEU A 84 5.42 10.18 -16.91
N ILE A 85 5.17 10.06 -18.22
CA ILE A 85 5.08 11.22 -19.13
C ILE A 85 3.89 12.11 -18.74
N ASP A 86 2.72 11.54 -18.50
CA ASP A 86 1.52 12.30 -18.16
C ASP A 86 1.69 13.09 -16.87
N ALA A 87 2.26 12.47 -15.84
CA ALA A 87 2.56 13.14 -14.58
C ALA A 87 3.47 14.37 -14.78
N MET A 88 4.48 14.25 -15.65
CA MET A 88 5.38 15.38 -15.96
C MET A 88 4.73 16.46 -16.82
N LEU A 89 3.83 16.09 -17.73
CA LEU A 89 3.08 17.05 -18.56
C LEU A 89 2.06 17.83 -17.73
N LEU A 90 1.33 17.15 -16.84
CA LEU A 90 0.35 17.78 -15.95
C LEU A 90 0.99 18.65 -14.87
N ALA A 91 2.22 18.31 -14.44
CA ALA A 91 2.97 19.18 -13.53
C ALA A 91 3.39 20.53 -14.13
N GLY A 92 3.37 20.68 -15.47
CA GLY A 92 3.55 21.96 -16.18
C GLY A 92 4.91 22.66 -16.05
N ASN A 93 5.83 22.14 -15.22
CA ASN A 93 7.05 22.84 -14.82
C ASN A 93 8.30 22.48 -15.63
N ARG A 94 8.17 21.75 -16.74
CA ARG A 94 9.30 21.22 -17.50
C ARG A 94 9.13 21.44 -19.00
N THR A 95 10.21 21.85 -19.64
CA THR A 95 10.27 21.87 -21.12
C THR A 95 10.37 20.44 -21.66
N MET A 96 10.05 20.25 -22.95
CA MET A 96 10.19 18.96 -23.64
C MET A 96 11.57 18.32 -23.40
N ARG A 97 12.66 19.10 -23.49
CA ARG A 97 14.02 18.63 -23.21
C ARG A 97 14.20 18.18 -21.76
N GLY A 98 13.63 18.92 -20.82
CA GLY A 98 13.63 18.58 -19.38
C GLY A 98 12.88 17.28 -19.08
N ILE A 99 11.73 17.07 -19.72
CA ILE A 99 10.94 15.83 -19.61
C ILE A 99 11.77 14.64 -20.13
N LEU A 100 12.39 14.78 -21.30
CA LEU A 100 13.22 13.71 -21.89
C LEU A 100 14.42 13.35 -20.99
N ARG A 101 15.08 14.35 -20.39
CA ARG A 101 16.19 14.13 -19.45
C ARG A 101 15.73 13.35 -18.21
N GLU A 102 14.58 13.71 -17.65
CA GLU A 102 14.04 13.03 -16.48
C GLU A 102 13.56 11.61 -16.77
N LEU A 103 12.93 11.38 -17.93
CA LEU A 103 12.53 10.04 -18.38
C LEU A 103 13.74 9.11 -18.43
N ARG A 104 14.86 9.58 -19.00
CA ARG A 104 16.10 8.81 -19.03
C ARG A 104 16.64 8.54 -17.64
N ARG A 105 16.53 9.50 -16.71
CA ARG A 105 16.98 9.34 -15.31
C ARG A 105 16.14 8.32 -14.54
N ARG A 106 14.80 8.37 -14.66
CA ARG A 106 13.86 7.55 -13.87
C ARG A 106 13.55 6.20 -14.49
N ALA A 107 13.61 6.09 -15.80
CA ALA A 107 13.12 4.94 -16.56
C ALA A 107 14.06 4.56 -17.72
N SER A 108 15.38 4.64 -17.49
CA SER A 108 16.43 4.34 -18.49
C SER A 108 16.20 3.03 -19.24
N ALA A 109 15.88 1.95 -18.52
CA ALA A 109 15.60 0.64 -19.10
C ALA A 109 14.38 0.65 -20.04
N ALA A 110 13.30 1.32 -19.64
CA ALA A 110 12.06 1.41 -20.42
C ALA A 110 12.17 2.33 -21.65
N CYS A 111 13.20 3.19 -21.67
CA CYS A 111 13.49 4.14 -22.76
C CYS A 111 14.31 3.53 -23.92
N ARG A 112 14.94 2.37 -23.72
CA ARG A 112 15.78 1.74 -24.77
C ARG A 112 14.95 1.40 -26.01
N GLY A 113 15.45 1.76 -27.18
CA GLY A 113 14.82 1.46 -28.48
C GLY A 113 13.53 2.23 -28.80
N LYS A 114 13.15 3.25 -28.02
CA LYS A 114 11.91 4.02 -28.23
C LYS A 114 12.20 5.48 -28.55
N ASP A 115 11.44 6.05 -29.48
CA ASP A 115 11.44 7.50 -29.70
C ASP A 115 10.65 8.19 -28.58
N LEU A 116 11.39 8.66 -27.57
CA LEU A 116 10.84 9.38 -26.43
C LEU A 116 10.16 10.71 -26.86
N LYS A 117 10.68 11.38 -27.89
CA LYS A 117 10.13 12.66 -28.35
C LYS A 117 8.80 12.44 -29.06
N ALA A 118 8.67 11.40 -29.87
CA ALA A 118 7.40 10.99 -30.45
C ALA A 118 6.38 10.60 -29.36
N ASN A 119 6.79 9.80 -28.36
CA ASN A 119 5.91 9.39 -27.27
C ASN A 119 5.38 10.59 -26.46
N VAL A 120 6.24 11.54 -26.09
CA VAL A 120 5.81 12.75 -25.37
C VAL A 120 4.85 13.59 -26.22
N ARG A 121 5.10 13.73 -27.53
CA ARG A 121 4.16 14.42 -28.46
C ARG A 121 2.82 13.72 -28.53
N ALA A 122 2.80 12.39 -28.63
CA ALA A 122 1.58 11.61 -28.66
C ALA A 122 0.77 11.77 -27.37
N ARG A 123 1.41 11.71 -26.19
CA ARG A 123 0.73 11.94 -24.91
C ARG A 123 0.18 13.36 -24.79
N MET A 124 0.94 14.36 -25.22
CA MET A 124 0.48 15.75 -25.24
C MET A 124 -0.76 15.95 -26.12
N TYR A 125 -0.80 15.32 -27.30
CA TYR A 125 -1.97 15.32 -28.18
C TYR A 125 -3.19 14.69 -27.49
N TRP A 126 -3.02 13.50 -26.88
CA TRP A 126 -4.12 12.80 -26.20
C TRP A 126 -4.64 13.54 -24.98
N LEU A 127 -3.78 14.17 -24.18
CA LEU A 127 -4.19 15.01 -23.06
C LEU A 127 -5.00 16.22 -23.53
N ARG A 128 -4.54 16.89 -24.60
CA ARG A 128 -5.28 18.01 -25.19
C ARG A 128 -6.64 17.57 -25.74
N LYS A 129 -6.72 16.42 -26.40
CA LYS A 129 -7.98 15.84 -26.90
C LYS A 129 -8.98 15.53 -25.77
N ARG A 130 -8.47 15.23 -24.57
CA ARG A 130 -9.26 15.00 -23.35
C ARG A 130 -9.58 16.29 -22.58
N GLY A 131 -9.26 17.47 -23.12
CA GLY A 131 -9.54 18.76 -22.49
C GLY A 131 -8.49 19.23 -21.47
N TYR A 132 -7.40 18.49 -21.25
CA TYR A 132 -6.33 18.92 -20.35
C TYR A 132 -5.47 20.00 -21.00
N ARG A 133 -5.21 21.08 -20.26
CA ARG A 133 -4.25 22.13 -20.65
C ARG A 133 -2.85 21.72 -20.18
N VAL A 134 -1.96 21.47 -21.13
CA VAL A 134 -0.53 21.28 -20.85
C VAL A 134 0.13 22.65 -20.83
N GLU A 135 0.39 23.17 -19.63
CA GLU A 135 1.10 24.43 -19.46
C GLU A 135 2.55 24.28 -19.91
N ARG A 136 2.99 25.16 -20.80
CA ARG A 136 4.41 25.27 -21.15
C ARG A 136 4.97 26.45 -20.39
N LEU A 137 6.12 26.26 -19.74
CA LEU A 137 6.95 27.38 -19.34
C LEU A 137 7.23 28.24 -20.58
N ALA A 138 6.80 29.50 -20.54
CA ALA A 138 7.19 30.48 -21.53
C ALA A 138 8.72 30.52 -21.59
N LYS A 139 9.30 30.51 -22.79
CA LYS A 139 10.71 30.83 -22.96
C LYS A 139 10.84 32.33 -22.64
N ASP A 140 11.26 32.66 -21.44
CA ASP A 140 11.79 34.00 -21.20
C ASP A 140 13.17 34.07 -21.91
N GLU A 141 13.42 35.12 -22.71
CA GLU A 141 14.57 35.24 -23.63
C GLU A 141 15.95 35.35 -22.96
N LYS A 142 16.04 35.16 -21.64
CA LYS A 142 17.30 34.99 -20.92
C LYS A 142 17.13 33.75 -20.04
N GLY A 143 18.01 32.77 -20.21
CA GLY A 143 17.93 31.43 -19.65
C GLY A 143 18.00 31.35 -18.12
N GLU A 144 17.04 31.94 -17.43
CA GLU A 144 16.86 31.87 -15.99
C GLU A 144 15.47 31.28 -15.73
N CYS A 145 15.42 30.02 -15.28
CA CYS A 145 14.18 29.35 -14.91
C CYS A 145 13.66 29.96 -13.59
N ARG A 146 12.92 31.07 -13.67
CA ARG A 146 12.20 31.58 -12.49
C ARG A 146 10.87 30.83 -12.34
N PRO A 147 10.53 30.30 -11.15
CA PRO A 147 9.18 29.83 -10.89
C PRO A 147 8.23 31.03 -10.92
N ARG A 148 7.28 31.05 -11.86
CA ARG A 148 6.21 32.05 -11.84
C ARG A 148 5.33 31.79 -10.61
N ARG A 149 5.19 32.81 -9.76
CA ARG A 149 4.25 32.81 -8.64
C ARG A 149 2.84 32.49 -9.15
N ILE A 150 2.25 31.47 -8.55
CA ILE A 150 0.88 31.00 -8.78
C ILE A 150 -0.10 32.14 -8.48
N ARG A 151 -1.04 32.38 -9.39
CA ARG A 151 -2.32 33.03 -9.06
C ARG A 151 -3.43 32.06 -9.43
N GLY A 152 -4.14 31.59 -8.42
CA GLY A 152 -5.43 30.90 -8.57
C GLY A 152 -5.34 29.39 -8.67
N LEU A 153 -5.30 28.72 -7.51
CA LEU A 153 -6.02 27.46 -7.36
C LEU A 153 -7.51 27.81 -7.58
N LEU A 154 -8.06 27.47 -8.74
CA LEU A 154 -9.49 27.24 -8.89
C LEU A 154 -9.65 25.94 -9.66
N LEU A 155 -9.99 24.88 -8.91
CA LEU A 155 -10.81 23.81 -9.44
C LEU A 155 -12.05 24.48 -10.05
N VAL A 156 -12.07 24.59 -11.37
CA VAL A 156 -13.34 24.65 -12.08
C VAL A 156 -13.67 23.21 -12.39
N GLU A 157 -14.52 22.62 -11.55
CA GLU A 157 -15.34 21.51 -12.00
C GLU A 157 -16.15 22.04 -13.18
N SER A 158 -15.75 21.66 -14.39
CA SER A 158 -16.60 21.81 -15.56
C SER A 158 -17.70 20.75 -15.46
N GLY A 159 -18.71 21.05 -14.66
CA GLY A 159 -20.04 20.48 -14.78
C GLY A 159 -20.81 21.15 -15.93
N CYS A 160 -21.60 20.32 -16.62
CA CYS A 160 -22.71 20.64 -17.52
C CYS A 160 -22.35 21.35 -18.85
N ALA A 161 -23.05 21.16 -19.97
CA ALA A 161 -24.32 20.50 -20.29
C ALA A 161 -24.27 20.02 -21.74
#